data_AF-A0A094XDT1-F1
#
_entry.id   AF-A0A094XDT1-F1
#
_cell.length_a   1.000
_cell.length_b   1.000
_cell.length_c   1.000
_cell.angle_alpha   90.00
_cell.angle_beta   90.00
_cell.angle_gamma   90.00
#
_symmetry.space_group_name_H-M   'P 1'
#
loop_
_entity.id
_entity.type
_entity.pdbx_description
1 polymer ?
#
loop_
_entity_poly.entity_id
_entity_poly.type
_entity_poly.pdbx_seq_one_letter_code
_entity_poly.pdbx_strand_id
1 'polypeptide(L)'
;MLDNLMSDFCTFCEQDENKIVYRTKNYTVWLSVGQIVEGYCLIIPNDHYHCICSIPKELREEFYSVKEYTRSFLQDLYGSCIFYEHGRVGACNVQPGEQLCYHGHLHAVPIQSDLLPLFKEDGLFPITLANEKEMFEVYRKIGHYLFYENNQGEGFMFHINQPIRRQYLRHLAAKSMGDEKLADWHDYPGWEKLYAAKEKILNHTYAR
;
A
#
# COMPACT_ATOMS: atom_id res chain seq x y z
N MET A 1 -27.92 30.70 -6.96
CA MET A 1 -26.45 30.89 -6.92
C MET A 1 -25.85 29.52 -7.05
N LEU A 2 -24.90 29.34 -7.95
CA LEU A 2 -24.28 28.06 -8.28
C LEU A 2 -23.63 27.49 -7.01
N ASP A 3 -24.23 26.44 -6.45
CA ASP A 3 -23.53 25.52 -5.55
C ASP A 3 -22.43 24.89 -6.38
N ASN A 4 -21.25 25.47 -6.29
CA ASN A 4 -20.02 24.91 -6.84
C ASN A 4 -19.70 23.70 -5.96
N LEU A 5 -20.37 22.58 -6.25
CA LEU A 5 -20.09 21.28 -5.66
C LEU A 5 -18.64 20.97 -6.09
N MET A 6 -17.66 21.30 -5.26
CA MET A 6 -16.34 20.69 -5.36
C MET A 6 -16.61 19.21 -5.18
N SER A 7 -16.65 18.45 -6.27
CA SER A 7 -16.60 17.00 -6.15
C SER A 7 -15.22 16.71 -5.57
N ASP A 8 -15.17 16.17 -4.36
CA ASP A 8 -13.95 15.60 -3.79
C ASP A 8 -13.45 14.56 -4.81
N PHE A 9 -12.46 14.94 -5.61
CA PHE A 9 -11.88 14.05 -6.61
C PHE A 9 -11.11 12.99 -5.81
N CYS A 10 -11.26 11.71 -6.11
CA CYS A 10 -10.43 10.69 -5.48
C CYS A 10 -10.07 9.67 -6.54
N THR A 11 -8.81 9.67 -6.97
CA THR A 11 -8.34 8.80 -8.06
C THR A 11 -8.64 7.32 -7.78
N PHE A 12 -8.57 6.89 -6.52
CA PHE A 12 -8.90 5.51 -6.15
C PHE A 12 -10.41 5.22 -6.22
N CYS A 13 -11.27 6.18 -5.89
CA CYS A 13 -12.72 6.02 -6.08
C CYS A 13 -13.13 5.99 -7.56
N GLU A 14 -12.43 6.74 -8.41
CA GLU A 14 -12.74 6.78 -9.85
C GLU A 14 -12.41 5.49 -10.59
N GLN A 15 -11.45 4.73 -10.08
CA GLN A 15 -10.95 3.49 -10.67
C GLN A 15 -10.26 3.69 -12.02
N ASP A 16 -9.06 3.10 -12.17
CA ASP A 16 -8.30 3.15 -13.43
C ASP A 16 -8.11 1.74 -13.98
N GLU A 17 -8.97 1.35 -14.93
CA GLU A 17 -8.94 0.04 -15.59
C GLU A 17 -7.60 -0.28 -16.26
N ASN A 18 -6.78 0.74 -16.57
CA ASN A 18 -5.46 0.50 -17.13
C ASN A 18 -4.45 0.00 -16.10
N LYS A 19 -4.72 0.18 -14.80
CA LYS A 19 -3.83 -0.25 -13.71
C LYS A 19 -4.31 -1.51 -13.01
N ILE A 20 -5.58 -1.85 -13.15
CA ILE A 20 -6.20 -2.99 -12.45
C ILE A 20 -5.69 -4.31 -13.02
N VAL A 21 -5.30 -5.21 -12.12
CA VAL A 21 -4.85 -6.57 -12.44
C VAL A 21 -5.72 -7.64 -11.77
N TYR A 22 -6.46 -7.28 -10.71
CA TYR A 22 -7.40 -8.17 -10.03
C TYR A 22 -8.52 -7.36 -9.39
N ARG A 23 -9.73 -7.91 -9.36
CA ARG A 23 -10.93 -7.25 -8.81
C ARG A 23 -11.82 -8.27 -8.13
N THR A 24 -12.32 -7.90 -6.96
CA THR A 24 -13.39 -8.58 -6.24
C THR A 24 -14.58 -7.63 -6.06
N LYS A 25 -15.55 -8.02 -5.24
CA LYS A 25 -16.73 -7.18 -4.98
C LYS A 25 -16.34 -5.85 -4.33
N ASN A 26 -15.48 -5.90 -3.31
CA ASN A 26 -15.17 -4.75 -2.46
C ASN A 26 -13.72 -4.27 -2.57
N TYR A 27 -12.86 -4.94 -3.35
CA TYR A 27 -11.46 -4.53 -3.51
C TYR A 27 -10.99 -4.63 -4.96
N THR A 28 -9.95 -3.85 -5.25
CA THR A 28 -9.18 -3.91 -6.49
C THR A 28 -7.70 -3.95 -6.17
N VAL A 29 -6.94 -4.66 -7.02
CA VAL A 29 -5.48 -4.66 -6.99
C VAL A 29 -4.99 -3.93 -8.22
N TRP A 30 -4.24 -2.85 -7.98
CA TRP A 30 -3.69 -2.00 -9.04
C TRP A 30 -2.19 -2.16 -9.09
N LEU A 31 -1.61 -1.99 -10.27
CA LEU A 31 -0.21 -1.64 -10.41
C LEU A 31 0.01 -0.18 -9.99
N SER A 32 0.99 0.03 -9.12
CA SER A 32 1.34 1.35 -8.61
C SER A 32 2.03 2.20 -9.68
N VAL A 33 1.66 3.47 -9.83
CA VAL A 33 2.52 4.44 -10.54
C VAL A 33 3.74 4.72 -9.67
N GLY A 34 4.93 4.78 -10.27
CA GLY A 34 6.19 4.78 -9.54
C GLY A 34 6.58 3.37 -9.12
N GLN A 35 6.76 2.48 -10.08
CA GLN A 35 7.30 1.14 -9.83
C GLN A 35 8.74 1.25 -9.31
N ILE A 36 8.95 1.10 -8.00
CA ILE A 36 10.29 0.90 -7.40
C ILE A 36 10.90 -0.39 -7.94
N VAL A 37 10.09 -1.43 -8.03
CA VAL A 37 10.40 -2.74 -8.60
C VAL A 37 9.23 -3.17 -9.49
N GLU A 38 9.48 -4.04 -10.46
CA GLU A 38 8.42 -4.65 -11.26
C GLU A 38 7.47 -5.46 -10.38
N GLY A 39 6.16 -5.33 -10.58
CA GLY A 39 5.14 -6.04 -9.80
C GLY A 39 4.68 -5.32 -8.54
N TYR A 40 5.13 -4.08 -8.31
CA TYR A 40 4.65 -3.28 -7.18
C TYR A 40 3.15 -2.96 -7.33
N CYS A 41 2.34 -3.55 -6.46
CA CYS A 41 0.89 -3.40 -6.46
C CYS A 41 0.35 -2.59 -5.27
N LEU A 42 -0.90 -2.16 -5.39
CA LEU A 42 -1.72 -1.55 -4.35
C LEU A 42 -3.00 -2.38 -4.19
N ILE A 43 -3.36 -2.74 -2.97
CA ILE A 43 -4.67 -3.32 -2.63
C ILE A 43 -5.55 -2.21 -2.10
N ILE A 44 -6.65 -1.94 -2.79
CA ILE A 44 -7.48 -0.75 -2.60
C ILE A 44 -8.93 -1.20 -2.36
N PRO A 45 -9.59 -0.77 -1.28
CA PRO A 45 -11.03 -0.95 -1.14
C PRO A 45 -11.75 -0.11 -2.20
N ASN A 46 -12.84 -0.62 -2.77
CA ASN A 46 -13.59 0.08 -3.82
C ASN A 46 -14.33 1.31 -3.26
N ASP A 47 -14.82 1.20 -2.03
CA ASP A 47 -15.40 2.32 -1.29
C ASP A 47 -14.32 3.15 -0.57
N HIS A 48 -14.62 4.43 -0.31
CA HIS A 48 -13.69 5.34 0.34
C HIS A 48 -13.58 5.07 1.85
N TYR A 49 -12.43 4.56 2.27
CA TYR A 49 -12.06 4.41 3.68
C TYR A 49 -10.71 5.07 3.95
N HIS A 50 -10.52 5.67 5.12
CA HIS A 50 -9.32 6.45 5.42
C HIS A 50 -8.02 5.66 5.55
N CYS A 51 -8.12 4.38 5.90
CA CYS A 51 -7.03 3.42 5.96
C CYS A 51 -7.61 2.00 6.00
N ILE A 52 -6.76 0.99 5.78
CA ILE A 52 -7.16 -0.42 5.85
C ILE A 52 -7.73 -0.77 7.23
N CYS A 53 -7.15 -0.27 8.31
CA CYS A 53 -7.68 -0.53 9.66
C CYS A 53 -9.04 0.13 9.95
N SER A 54 -9.52 1.03 9.08
CA SER A 54 -10.84 1.69 9.22
C SER A 54 -11.98 0.97 8.50
N ILE A 55 -11.70 -0.08 7.72
CA ILE A 55 -12.74 -0.83 7.01
C ILE A 55 -13.72 -1.54 7.99
N PRO A 56 -15.00 -1.66 7.61
CA PRO A 56 -16.00 -2.42 8.37
C PRO A 56 -15.60 -3.89 8.56
N LYS A 57 -16.09 -4.51 9.65
CA LYS A 57 -15.70 -5.88 10.04
C LYS A 57 -16.07 -6.90 8.96
N GLU A 58 -17.22 -6.70 8.32
CA GLU A 58 -17.78 -7.51 7.24
C GLU A 58 -16.91 -7.55 5.98
N LEU A 59 -16.02 -6.56 5.77
CA LEU A 59 -15.12 -6.51 4.61
C LEU A 59 -13.75 -7.13 4.86
N ARG A 60 -13.44 -7.51 6.11
CA ARG A 60 -12.08 -7.93 6.50
C ARG A 60 -11.68 -9.29 5.96
N GLU A 61 -12.60 -10.25 5.94
CA GLU A 61 -12.28 -11.60 5.42
C GLU A 61 -12.00 -11.58 3.91
N GLU A 62 -12.70 -10.71 3.16
CA GLU A 62 -12.36 -10.46 1.76
C GLU A 62 -11.01 -9.76 1.60
N PHE A 63 -10.69 -8.78 2.45
CA PHE A 63 -9.37 -8.14 2.47
C PHE A 63 -8.24 -9.16 2.67
N TYR A 64 -8.35 -10.06 3.65
CA TYR A 64 -7.34 -11.10 3.87
C TYR A 64 -7.20 -12.02 2.66
N SER A 65 -8.32 -12.41 2.05
CA SER A 65 -8.32 -13.25 0.84
C SER A 65 -7.63 -12.55 -0.34
N VAL A 66 -7.89 -11.26 -0.55
CA VAL A 66 -7.28 -10.45 -1.61
C VAL A 66 -5.79 -10.24 -1.36
N LYS A 67 -5.39 -9.99 -0.10
CA LYS A 67 -3.99 -9.85 0.30
C LYS A 67 -3.22 -11.15 0.08
N GLU A 68 -3.79 -12.30 0.47
CA GLU A 68 -3.15 -13.59 0.26
C GLU A 68 -3.06 -13.96 -1.23
N TYR A 69 -4.12 -13.72 -2.00
CA TYR A 69 -4.08 -13.87 -3.46
C TYR A 69 -2.98 -13.01 -4.08
N THR A 70 -2.88 -11.75 -3.63
CA THR A 70 -1.85 -10.80 -4.09
C THR A 70 -0.45 -11.27 -3.74
N ARG A 71 -0.24 -11.74 -2.50
CA ARG A 71 1.02 -12.34 -2.06
C ARG A 71 1.39 -13.53 -2.95
N SER A 72 0.46 -14.45 -3.19
CA SER A 72 0.69 -15.66 -3.96
C SER A 72 1.13 -15.38 -5.39
N PHE A 73 0.42 -14.53 -6.15
CA PHE A 73 0.83 -14.28 -7.54
C PHE A 73 2.14 -13.49 -7.63
N LEU A 74 2.41 -12.59 -6.68
CA LEU A 74 3.70 -11.88 -6.62
C LEU A 74 4.83 -12.84 -6.29
N GLN A 75 4.60 -13.80 -5.38
CA GLN A 75 5.57 -14.84 -5.04
C GLN A 75 5.90 -15.75 -6.21
N ASP A 76 4.90 -16.16 -6.97
CA ASP A 76 5.09 -17.01 -8.14
C ASP A 76 5.90 -16.29 -9.24
N LEU A 77 5.69 -14.99 -9.42
CA LEU A 77 6.30 -14.22 -10.52
C LEU A 77 7.65 -13.58 -10.16
N TYR A 78 7.80 -13.13 -8.92
CA TYR A 78 8.89 -12.24 -8.50
C TYR A 78 9.62 -12.69 -7.23
N GLY A 79 9.13 -13.74 -6.56
CA GLY A 79 9.64 -14.16 -5.26
C GLY A 79 9.03 -13.37 -4.10
N SER A 80 9.71 -13.30 -2.97
CA SER A 80 9.12 -12.74 -1.74
C SER A 80 8.64 -11.29 -1.90
N CYS A 81 7.65 -10.93 -1.09
CA CYS A 81 7.11 -9.58 -1.05
C CYS A 81 6.89 -9.11 0.39
N ILE A 82 7.02 -7.81 0.58
CA ILE A 82 6.65 -7.09 1.80
C ILE A 82 5.33 -6.38 1.58
N PHE A 83 4.63 -6.06 2.67
CA PHE A 83 3.47 -5.18 2.63
C PHE A 83 3.65 -3.97 3.54
N TYR A 84 3.10 -2.83 3.18
CA TYR A 84 3.11 -1.68 4.07
C TYR A 84 1.95 -0.71 3.80
N GLU A 85 1.60 0.08 4.81
CA GLU A 85 0.60 1.14 4.71
C GLU A 85 1.03 2.32 5.58
N HIS A 86 0.87 3.55 5.07
CA HIS A 86 1.09 4.76 5.88
C HIS A 86 -0.07 5.08 6.84
N GLY A 87 -1.13 4.28 6.84
CA GLY A 87 -2.32 4.47 7.67
C GLY A 87 -2.89 5.87 7.49
N ARG A 88 -2.99 6.61 8.61
CA ARG A 88 -3.50 7.99 8.64
C ARG A 88 -2.39 9.04 8.79
N VAL A 89 -1.14 8.69 8.48
CA VAL A 89 0.01 9.59 8.60
C VAL A 89 0.80 9.65 7.31
N GLY A 90 1.60 10.70 7.10
CA GLY A 90 2.50 10.80 5.95
C GLY A 90 1.78 10.75 4.60
N ALA A 91 1.26 11.89 4.13
CA ALA A 91 0.54 12.01 2.87
C ALA A 91 1.17 11.28 1.65
N CYS A 92 0.38 10.46 0.96
CA CYS A 92 0.46 10.33 -0.50
C CYS A 92 -0.18 11.58 -1.13
N ASN A 93 0.01 11.83 -2.44
CA ASN A 93 -0.37 13.08 -3.11
C ASN A 93 -1.68 13.72 -2.57
N VAL A 94 -1.59 14.97 -2.13
CA VAL A 94 -2.72 15.74 -1.59
C VAL A 94 -3.31 16.61 -2.67
N GLN A 95 -4.64 16.73 -2.71
CA GLN A 95 -5.30 17.62 -3.65
C GLN A 95 -5.24 19.08 -3.20
N PRO A 96 -5.42 20.04 -4.12
CA PRO A 96 -5.59 21.44 -3.74
C PRO A 96 -6.79 21.60 -2.79
N GLY A 97 -6.52 21.88 -1.51
CA GLY A 97 -7.53 22.00 -0.46
C GLY A 97 -7.55 20.84 0.54
N GLU A 98 -6.87 19.72 0.26
CA GLU A 98 -6.73 18.59 1.16
C GLU A 98 -5.34 18.59 1.84
N GLN A 99 -5.29 18.21 3.11
CA GLN A 99 -4.03 18.10 3.85
C GLN A 99 -3.40 16.69 3.78
N LEU A 100 -4.16 15.64 3.43
CA LEU A 100 -3.70 14.25 3.38
C LEU A 100 -4.47 13.45 2.29
N CYS A 101 -3.82 12.47 1.62
CA CYS A 101 -4.52 11.47 0.81
C CYS A 101 -5.27 10.51 1.74
N TYR A 102 -6.60 10.41 1.59
CA TYR A 102 -7.49 9.72 2.55
C TYR A 102 -8.11 8.43 2.01
N HIS A 103 -7.59 7.82 0.95
CA HIS A 103 -8.08 6.50 0.53
C HIS A 103 -7.08 5.42 0.93
N GLY A 104 -7.47 4.54 1.85
CA GLY A 104 -6.63 3.48 2.38
C GLY A 104 -6.20 2.50 1.30
N HIS A 105 -4.91 2.19 1.25
CA HIS A 105 -4.39 1.24 0.28
C HIS A 105 -3.16 0.54 0.86
N LEU A 106 -3.15 -0.79 0.79
CA LEU A 106 -2.00 -1.57 1.21
C LEU A 106 -1.04 -1.70 0.03
N HIS A 107 0.21 -1.28 0.22
CA HIS A 107 1.27 -1.52 -0.76
C HIS A 107 1.72 -2.97 -0.66
N ALA A 108 1.87 -3.63 -1.81
CA ALA A 108 2.46 -4.95 -1.96
C ALA A 108 3.69 -4.83 -2.85
N VAL A 109 4.89 -5.00 -2.29
CA VAL A 109 6.16 -4.69 -2.97
C VAL A 109 7.01 -5.96 -3.06
N PRO A 110 7.26 -6.51 -4.26
CA PRO A 110 8.05 -7.72 -4.45
C PRO A 110 9.55 -7.42 -4.34
N ILE A 111 10.03 -7.26 -3.11
CA ILE A 111 11.44 -7.10 -2.77
C ILE A 111 11.82 -8.07 -1.66
N GLN A 112 13.05 -8.57 -1.70
CA GLN A 112 13.66 -9.35 -0.61
C GLN A 112 14.49 -8.39 0.26
N SER A 113 13.84 -7.75 1.23
CA SER A 113 14.50 -6.78 2.11
C SER A 113 13.75 -6.63 3.43
N ASP A 114 14.48 -6.60 4.54
CA ASP A 114 13.91 -6.27 5.84
C ASP A 114 14.12 -4.79 6.18
N LEU A 115 13.02 -4.07 6.36
CA LEU A 115 13.02 -2.64 6.67
C LEU A 115 13.18 -2.35 8.17
N LEU A 116 13.01 -3.34 9.08
CA LEU A 116 13.07 -3.11 10.54
C LEU A 116 14.35 -2.38 11.01
N PRO A 117 15.55 -2.69 10.49
CA PRO A 117 16.75 -1.95 10.86
C PRO A 117 16.66 -0.45 10.55
N LEU A 118 16.04 -0.08 9.42
CA LEU A 118 15.88 1.31 8.99
C LEU A 118 14.88 2.07 9.88
N PHE A 119 13.78 1.43 10.30
CA PHE A 119 12.89 2.04 11.31
C PHE A 119 13.63 2.34 12.60
N LYS A 120 14.49 1.41 13.05
CA LYS A 120 15.25 1.55 14.29
C LYS A 120 16.29 2.68 14.21
N GLU A 121 16.93 2.86 13.05
CA GLU A 121 17.82 4.01 12.78
C GLU A 121 17.09 5.35 12.99
N ASP A 122 15.82 5.42 12.60
CA ASP A 122 14.96 6.59 12.76
C ASP A 122 14.27 6.68 14.14
N GLY A 123 14.63 5.80 15.07
CA GLY A 123 14.06 5.78 16.43
C GLY A 123 12.62 5.28 16.51
N LEU A 124 12.12 4.60 15.47
CA LEU A 124 10.80 3.99 15.43
C LEU A 124 10.87 2.52 15.87
N PHE A 125 10.07 2.16 16.86
CA PHE A 125 10.03 0.81 17.42
C PHE A 125 8.65 0.17 17.20
N PRO A 126 8.60 -1.08 16.73
CA PRO A 126 7.33 -1.72 16.39
C PRO A 126 6.61 -2.29 17.61
N ILE A 127 5.28 -2.32 17.49
CA ILE A 127 4.41 -3.28 18.15
C ILE A 127 4.32 -4.49 17.21
N THR A 128 4.88 -5.63 17.62
CA THR A 128 4.77 -6.89 16.87
C THR A 128 3.35 -7.43 16.98
N LEU A 129 2.76 -7.81 15.85
CA LEU A 129 1.45 -8.43 15.80
C LEU A 129 1.57 -9.94 15.92
N ALA A 130 0.73 -10.57 16.74
CA ALA A 130 0.61 -12.01 16.83
C ALA A 130 -0.04 -12.62 15.58
N ASN A 131 -0.88 -11.85 14.88
CA ASN A 131 -1.46 -12.19 13.58
C ASN A 131 -2.04 -10.93 12.91
N GLU A 132 -2.38 -11.03 11.63
CA GLU A 132 -2.92 -9.90 10.86
C GLU A 132 -4.23 -9.32 11.41
N LYS A 133 -5.05 -10.12 12.13
CA LYS A 133 -6.32 -9.63 12.68
C LYS A 133 -6.11 -8.64 13.83
N GLU A 134 -4.96 -8.70 14.49
CA GLU A 134 -4.61 -7.82 15.61
C GLU A 134 -4.43 -6.35 15.18
N MET A 135 -4.11 -6.09 13.91
CA MET A 135 -3.90 -4.73 13.41
C MET A 135 -5.09 -3.80 13.68
N PHE A 136 -6.32 -4.34 13.55
CA PHE A 136 -7.56 -3.60 13.80
C PHE A 136 -7.77 -3.26 15.29
N GLU A 137 -7.22 -4.07 16.19
CA GLU A 137 -7.31 -3.84 17.63
C GLU A 137 -6.27 -2.82 18.08
N VAL A 138 -5.05 -2.92 17.56
CA VAL A 138 -3.97 -1.97 17.81
C VAL A 138 -4.34 -0.60 17.27
N TYR A 139 -4.89 -0.51 16.05
CA TYR A 139 -5.39 0.74 15.47
C TYR A 139 -6.37 1.47 16.39
N ARG A 140 -7.32 0.76 17.01
CA ARG A 140 -8.28 1.38 17.96
C ARG A 140 -7.60 2.01 19.18
N LYS A 141 -6.39 1.58 19.52
CA LYS A 141 -5.61 2.08 20.66
C LYS A 141 -4.70 3.26 20.26
N ILE A 142 -4.10 3.21 19.06
CA ILE A 142 -3.03 4.16 18.68
C ILE A 142 -3.47 5.19 17.62
N GLY A 143 -4.51 4.91 16.83
CA GLY A 143 -5.04 5.79 15.80
C GLY A 143 -4.09 6.00 14.62
N HIS A 144 -3.02 6.78 14.80
CA HIS A 144 -2.05 7.11 13.76
C HIS A 144 -0.92 6.08 13.72
N TYR A 145 -0.77 5.40 12.58
CA TYR A 145 0.16 4.28 12.48
C TYR A 145 0.87 4.20 11.14
N LEU A 146 2.05 3.56 11.13
CA LEU A 146 2.56 2.85 9.98
C LEU A 146 2.35 1.35 10.18
N PHE A 147 2.00 0.64 9.11
CA PHE A 147 1.98 -0.81 9.07
C PHE A 147 3.10 -1.31 8.16
N TYR A 148 3.78 -2.37 8.57
CA TYR A 148 4.79 -3.07 7.80
C TYR A 148 4.68 -4.57 8.05
N GLU A 149 4.76 -5.36 6.99
CA GLU A 149 4.83 -6.81 7.03
C GLU A 149 6.08 -7.25 6.26
N ASN A 150 6.95 -8.00 6.91
CA ASN A 150 8.22 -8.43 6.31
C ASN A 150 8.04 -9.62 5.35
N ASN A 151 9.15 -10.09 4.78
CA ASN A 151 9.16 -11.21 3.84
C ASN A 151 8.73 -12.56 4.47
N GLN A 152 8.75 -12.66 5.80
CA GLN A 152 8.32 -13.84 6.56
C GLN A 152 6.81 -13.81 6.89
N GLY A 153 6.10 -12.74 6.53
CA GLY A 153 4.69 -12.55 6.86
C GLY A 153 4.45 -12.06 8.28
N GLU A 154 5.50 -11.62 8.99
CA GLU A 154 5.37 -11.06 10.32
C GLU A 154 4.93 -9.60 10.22
N GLY A 155 3.84 -9.25 10.92
CA GLY A 155 3.25 -7.91 10.91
C GLY A 155 3.73 -7.03 12.06
N PHE A 156 3.93 -5.76 11.77
CA PHE A 156 4.42 -4.74 12.70
C PHE A 156 3.60 -3.45 12.56
N MET A 157 3.25 -2.83 13.68
CA MET A 157 2.64 -1.50 13.71
C MET A 157 3.51 -0.51 14.48
N PHE A 158 3.61 0.70 13.98
CA PHE A 158 4.37 1.78 14.62
C PHE A 158 3.41 2.91 14.96
N HIS A 159 3.32 3.30 16.23
CA HIS A 159 2.54 4.47 16.63
C HIS A 159 3.28 5.74 16.22
N ILE A 160 2.63 6.58 15.41
CA ILE A 160 3.21 7.83 14.92
C ILE A 160 2.56 9.01 15.65
N ASN A 161 3.30 9.53 16.63
CA ASN A 161 2.93 10.69 17.45
C ASN A 161 3.80 11.92 17.15
N GLN A 162 4.59 11.86 16.07
CA GLN A 162 5.50 12.91 15.63
C GLN A 162 5.41 13.10 14.11
N PRO A 163 5.82 14.27 13.58
CA PRO A 163 5.95 14.45 12.14
C PRO A 163 6.88 13.40 11.54
N ILE A 164 6.49 12.85 10.39
CA ILE A 164 7.26 11.86 9.66
C ILE A 164 7.43 12.30 8.21
N ARG A 165 8.50 11.84 7.57
CA ARG A 165 8.76 12.08 6.15
C ARG A 165 7.53 11.72 5.32
N ARG A 166 7.18 12.58 4.36
CA ARG A 166 6.20 12.25 3.32
C ARG A 166 6.61 10.96 2.60
N GLN A 167 5.67 10.06 2.35
CA GLN A 167 5.92 8.76 1.70
C GLN A 167 7.03 7.93 2.39
N TYR A 168 7.16 8.02 3.73
CA TYR A 168 8.24 7.38 4.50
C TYR A 168 8.52 5.92 4.14
N LEU A 169 7.52 5.04 4.18
CA LEU A 169 7.68 3.61 3.87
C LEU A 169 8.14 3.35 2.43
N ARG A 170 7.66 4.16 1.48
CA ARG A 170 8.08 4.12 0.08
C ARG A 170 9.54 4.54 -0.05
N HIS A 171 9.96 5.55 0.70
CA HIS A 171 11.36 5.96 0.79
C HIS A 171 12.24 4.87 1.40
N LEU A 172 11.81 4.20 2.48
CA LEU A 172 12.54 3.07 3.05
C LEU A 172 12.69 1.92 2.04
N ALA A 173 11.62 1.58 1.33
CA ALA A 173 11.65 0.54 0.30
C ALA A 173 12.59 0.89 -0.87
N ALA A 174 12.63 2.16 -1.30
CA ALA A 174 13.56 2.62 -2.32
C ALA A 174 15.02 2.60 -1.81
N LYS A 175 15.25 3.07 -0.58
CA LYS A 175 16.56 3.04 0.11
C LYS A 175 17.08 1.61 0.23
N SER A 176 16.23 0.67 0.60
CA SER A 176 16.60 -0.74 0.77
C SER A 176 16.96 -1.43 -0.55
N MET A 177 16.51 -0.88 -1.68
CA MET A 177 16.89 -1.30 -3.04
C MET A 177 18.15 -0.60 -3.56
N GLY A 178 18.77 0.27 -2.76
CA GLY A 178 20.00 0.99 -3.11
C GLY A 178 19.79 2.23 -3.99
N ASP A 179 18.54 2.62 -4.27
CA ASP A 179 18.23 3.81 -5.06
C ASP A 179 17.03 4.57 -4.47
N GLU A 180 17.32 5.48 -3.54
CA GLU A 180 16.33 6.32 -2.86
C GLU A 180 15.51 7.19 -3.82
N LYS A 181 16.02 7.49 -5.02
CA LYS A 181 15.33 8.35 -6.00
C LYS A 181 14.05 7.71 -6.52
N LEU A 182 13.97 6.38 -6.53
CA LEU A 182 12.77 5.62 -6.90
C LEU A 182 11.57 5.91 -5.99
N ALA A 183 11.80 6.51 -4.82
CA ALA A 183 10.72 6.99 -3.96
C ALA A 183 9.91 8.12 -4.63
N ASP A 184 10.52 8.94 -5.48
CA ASP A 184 9.82 10.01 -6.20
C ASP A 184 9.16 9.46 -7.47
N TRP A 185 7.88 9.13 -7.38
CA TRP A 185 7.12 8.58 -8.50
C TRP A 185 6.84 9.60 -9.61
N HIS A 186 6.95 10.92 -9.33
CA HIS A 186 6.75 11.94 -10.34
C HIS A 186 7.93 11.94 -11.32
N ASP A 187 9.15 11.92 -10.78
CA ASP A 187 10.37 11.91 -11.58
C ASP A 187 10.74 10.49 -12.05
N TYR A 188 10.32 9.46 -11.31
CA TYR A 188 10.58 8.04 -11.61
C TYR A 188 9.27 7.23 -11.67
N PRO A 189 8.40 7.45 -12.68
CA PRO A 189 7.09 6.83 -12.75
C PRO A 189 7.12 5.32 -13.05
N GLY A 190 8.23 4.80 -13.60
CA GLY A 190 8.43 3.37 -13.79
C GLY A 190 7.47 2.72 -14.81
N TRP A 191 7.06 3.45 -15.85
CA TRP A 191 6.08 2.97 -16.85
C TRP A 191 6.47 1.66 -17.53
N GLU A 192 7.74 1.49 -17.90
CA GLU A 192 8.23 0.24 -18.51
C GLU A 192 8.00 -0.97 -17.59
N LYS A 193 8.34 -0.82 -16.30
CA LYS A 193 8.10 -1.86 -15.28
C LYS A 193 6.61 -2.11 -15.10
N LEU A 194 5.78 -1.07 -15.14
CA LEU A 194 4.33 -1.19 -14.99
C LEU A 194 3.74 -2.01 -16.13
N TYR A 195 4.07 -1.69 -17.38
CA TYR A 195 3.54 -2.42 -18.53
C TYR A 195 4.03 -3.87 -18.58
N ALA A 196 5.32 -4.11 -18.30
CA ALA A 196 5.87 -5.46 -18.20
C ALA A 196 5.18 -6.29 -17.11
N ALA A 197 4.96 -5.69 -15.93
CA ALA A 197 4.25 -6.34 -14.83
C ALA A 197 2.82 -6.69 -15.20
N LYS A 198 2.11 -5.77 -15.87
CA LYS A 198 0.71 -5.99 -16.29
C LYS A 198 0.59 -7.20 -17.19
N GLU A 199 1.46 -7.32 -18.19
CA GLU A 199 1.46 -8.46 -19.09
C GLU A 199 1.71 -9.78 -18.34
N LYS A 200 2.74 -9.85 -17.49
CA LYS A 200 3.06 -11.06 -16.73
C LYS A 200 1.96 -11.49 -15.77
N ILE A 201 1.40 -10.53 -15.01
CA ILE A 201 0.35 -10.81 -14.02
C ILE A 201 -0.92 -11.30 -14.72
N LEU A 202 -1.38 -10.61 -15.77
CA LEU A 202 -2.57 -11.04 -16.49
C LEU A 202 -2.39 -12.44 -17.08
N ASN A 203 -1.24 -12.72 -17.70
CA ASN A 203 -0.94 -14.05 -18.23
C ASN A 203 -0.90 -15.14 -17.14
N HIS A 204 -0.40 -14.83 -15.95
CA HIS A 204 -0.41 -15.75 -14.80
C HIS A 204 -1.83 -16.01 -14.28
N THR A 205 -2.65 -14.97 -14.14
CA THR A 205 -4.02 -15.07 -13.66
C THR A 205 -4.93 -15.85 -14.60
N TYR A 206 -4.77 -15.72 -15.93
CA TYR A 206 -5.58 -16.47 -16.91
C TYR A 206 -5.11 -17.92 -17.14
N ALA A 207 -3.92 -18.30 -16.66
CA ALA A 207 -3.37 -19.64 -16.85
C ALA A 207 -3.77 -20.64 -15.74
N ARG A 208 -4.54 -20.20 -14.73
CA ARG A 208 -5.03 -21.00 -13.60
C ARG A 208 -6.55 -21.09 -13.62
#